data_AF-A0A1V4XZU5-F1
#
_entry.id   AF-A0A1V4XZU5-F1
#
_cell.length_a   1.000
_cell.length_b   1.000
_cell.length_c   1.000
_cell.angle_alpha   90.00
_cell.angle_beta   90.00
_cell.angle_gamma   90.00
#
_symmetry.space_group_name_H-M   'P 1'
#
loop_
_entity.id
_entity.type
_entity.pdbx_description
1 polymer ?
#
loop_
_entity_poly.entity_id
_entity_poly.type
_entity_poly.pdbx_seq_one_letter_code
_entity_poly.pdbx_strand_id
1 'polypeptide(L)'
;MNRLDLSENDLLILQNCLNNGTEPPVELAKKLFPSLYATFDFKTLKDSKIPAIEYAGKRPEAAILNEASAFGGGSPLQLERYFEGGKISKGMSQLKLFKESQEQPDSNWCNLIVQGDNLQFLKTCYLNQDPIIKDKVKGKVKLIYIDPPFATRSDFATKEGEDSYSDKIERAEFIESIRERLIYLRDILAEDGSIYVHLDQKMSHYVKIIMDEIFGKENFKNEIVWQKLTSAKPQSKTYPNIHDVIFFYSKGFNNSFIPQFVPKSE
;
A
#
# COMPACT_ATOMS: atom_id res chain seq x y z
N MET A 1 0.26 6.59 -36.44
CA MET A 1 -0.43 5.43 -35.85
C MET A 1 -0.22 4.25 -36.78
N ASN A 2 0.48 3.20 -36.34
CA ASN A 2 0.51 1.95 -37.11
C ASN A 2 -0.91 1.41 -37.19
N ARG A 3 -1.42 1.23 -38.41
CA ARG A 3 -2.73 0.59 -38.63
C ARG A 3 -2.56 -0.88 -38.24
N LEU A 4 -3.31 -1.33 -37.23
CA LEU A 4 -3.34 -2.74 -36.84
C LEU A 4 -3.94 -3.53 -38.00
N ASP A 5 -3.23 -4.57 -38.46
CA ASP A 5 -3.67 -5.43 -39.56
C ASP A 5 -4.60 -6.52 -39.01
N LEU A 6 -5.88 -6.16 -38.86
CA LEU A 6 -6.94 -7.04 -38.37
C LEU A 6 -7.90 -7.38 -39.51
N SER A 7 -8.14 -8.67 -39.73
CA SER A 7 -9.15 -9.14 -40.68
C SER A 7 -10.58 -8.96 -40.12
N GLU A 8 -11.60 -9.02 -40.97
CA GLU A 8 -13.01 -9.01 -40.52
C GLU A 8 -13.32 -10.17 -39.56
N ASN A 9 -12.69 -11.33 -39.77
CA ASN A 9 -12.80 -12.48 -38.87
C ASN A 9 -12.15 -12.23 -37.51
N ASP A 10 -11.00 -11.54 -37.48
CA ASP A 10 -10.32 -11.14 -36.25
C ASP A 10 -11.22 -10.20 -35.41
N LEU A 11 -11.92 -9.25 -36.07
CA LEU A 11 -12.86 -8.35 -35.40
C LEU A 11 -14.07 -9.09 -34.82
N LEU A 12 -14.61 -10.08 -35.54
CA LEU A 12 -15.73 -10.89 -35.06
C LEU A 12 -15.35 -11.72 -33.82
N ILE A 13 -14.14 -12.30 -33.82
CA ILE A 13 -13.62 -13.04 -32.66
C ILE A 13 -13.46 -12.10 -31.47
N LEU A 14 -12.94 -10.88 -31.66
CA LEU A 14 -12.80 -9.89 -30.58
C LEU A 14 -14.14 -9.48 -29.99
N GLN A 15 -15.14 -9.25 -30.85
CA GLN A 15 -16.48 -8.90 -30.40
C GLN A 15 -17.10 -10.02 -29.56
N ASN A 16 -16.94 -11.27 -29.98
CA ASN A 16 -17.40 -12.43 -29.21
C ASN A 16 -16.65 -12.59 -27.88
N CYS A 17 -15.34 -12.33 -27.87
CA CYS A 17 -14.54 -12.34 -26.64
C CYS A 17 -15.00 -11.27 -25.65
N LEU A 18 -15.24 -10.04 -26.12
CA LEU A 18 -15.74 -8.94 -25.29
C LEU A 18 -17.13 -9.23 -24.72
N ASN A 19 -18.05 -9.74 -25.54
CA ASN A 19 -19.42 -10.04 -25.11
C ASN A 19 -19.48 -11.16 -24.07
N ASN A 20 -18.56 -12.12 -24.14
CA ASN A 20 -18.53 -13.28 -23.25
C ASN A 20 -17.51 -13.14 -22.11
N GLY A 21 -16.78 -12.03 -22.02
CA GLY A 21 -15.72 -11.83 -21.04
C GLY A 21 -14.58 -12.86 -21.13
N THR A 22 -14.29 -13.36 -22.34
CA THR A 22 -13.25 -14.38 -22.57
C THR A 22 -12.02 -13.76 -23.23
N GLU A 23 -10.83 -14.29 -22.92
CA GLU A 23 -9.57 -13.79 -23.50
C GLU A 23 -9.51 -14.08 -25.02
N PRO A 24 -9.02 -13.13 -25.84
CA PRO A 24 -8.81 -13.37 -27.26
C PRO A 24 -7.71 -14.41 -27.48
N PRO A 25 -7.78 -15.19 -28.58
CA PRO A 25 -6.73 -16.15 -28.93
C PRO A 25 -5.35 -15.50 -29.02
N VAL A 26 -4.30 -16.24 -28.64
CA VAL A 26 -2.91 -15.75 -28.57
C VAL A 26 -2.44 -15.09 -29.87
N GLU A 27 -2.78 -15.67 -31.02
CA GLU A 27 -2.44 -15.12 -32.33
C GLU A 27 -3.06 -13.74 -32.59
N LEU A 28 -4.27 -13.51 -32.08
CA LEU A 28 -4.97 -12.24 -32.19
C LEU A 28 -4.44 -11.21 -31.18
N ALA A 29 -4.11 -11.66 -29.97
CA ALA A 29 -3.47 -10.83 -28.95
C ALA A 29 -2.08 -10.30 -29.40
N LYS A 30 -1.30 -11.12 -30.13
CA LYS A 30 -0.04 -10.69 -30.77
C LYS A 30 -0.25 -9.59 -31.81
N LYS A 31 -1.31 -9.70 -32.63
CA LYS A 31 -1.65 -8.66 -33.62
C LYS A 31 -2.06 -7.36 -32.97
N LEU A 32 -2.84 -7.42 -31.88
CA LEU A 32 -3.32 -6.25 -31.14
C LEU A 32 -2.20 -5.52 -30.40
N PHE A 33 -1.24 -6.27 -29.84
CA PHE A 33 -0.15 -5.72 -29.05
C PHE A 33 1.23 -6.27 -29.50
N PRO A 34 1.69 -5.95 -30.72
CA PRO A 34 2.90 -6.55 -31.30
C PRO A 34 4.16 -6.26 -30.49
N SER A 35 4.27 -5.04 -29.95
CA SER A 35 5.39 -4.60 -29.12
C SER A 35 5.41 -5.25 -27.74
N LEU A 36 4.23 -5.52 -27.17
CA LEU A 36 4.09 -6.18 -25.88
C LEU A 36 4.56 -7.64 -26.00
N TYR A 37 4.08 -8.36 -27.02
CA TYR A 37 4.39 -9.78 -27.23
C TYR A 37 5.84 -10.09 -27.60
N ALA A 38 6.56 -9.16 -28.23
CA ALA A 38 7.99 -9.31 -28.49
C ALA A 38 8.84 -9.28 -27.21
N THR A 39 8.31 -8.73 -26.12
CA THR A 39 9.05 -8.46 -24.87
C THR A 39 8.49 -9.22 -23.66
N PHE A 40 7.23 -9.67 -23.72
CA PHE A 40 6.53 -10.34 -22.62
C PHE A 40 6.47 -11.87 -22.78
N ASP A 41 6.92 -12.59 -21.75
CA ASP A 41 6.73 -14.04 -21.63
C ASP A 41 5.42 -14.38 -20.91
N PHE A 42 4.39 -14.71 -21.72
CA PHE A 42 3.06 -15.08 -21.24
C PHE A 42 3.03 -16.41 -20.46
N LYS A 43 4.04 -17.27 -20.62
CA LYS A 43 4.13 -18.54 -19.91
C LYS A 43 4.52 -18.30 -18.45
N THR A 44 5.53 -17.47 -18.23
CA THR A 44 5.91 -16.98 -16.89
C THR A 44 4.76 -16.25 -16.19
N LEU A 45 3.94 -15.51 -16.94
CA LEU A 45 2.74 -14.81 -16.44
C LEU A 45 1.62 -15.76 -15.98
N LYS A 46 1.38 -16.85 -16.71
CA LYS A 46 0.42 -17.91 -16.31
C LYS A 46 0.88 -18.72 -15.12
N ASP A 47 2.19 -18.90 -14.96
CA ASP A 47 2.79 -19.65 -13.85
C ASP A 47 2.96 -18.77 -12.59
N SER A 48 2.98 -17.44 -12.75
CA SER A 48 2.99 -16.45 -11.66
C SER A 48 1.57 -16.11 -11.18
N LYS A 49 0.75 -17.13 -10.86
CA LYS A 49 -0.54 -16.92 -10.21
C LYS A 49 -0.32 -16.36 -8.81
N ILE A 50 -0.22 -15.04 -8.71
CA ILE A 50 -0.29 -14.33 -7.43
C ILE A 50 -1.74 -14.45 -6.96
N PRO A 51 -2.01 -14.99 -5.76
CA PRO A 51 -3.34 -14.95 -5.19
C PRO A 51 -3.81 -13.49 -5.12
N ALA A 52 -4.92 -13.16 -5.78
CA ALA A 52 -5.53 -11.84 -5.74
C ALA A 52 -6.93 -11.96 -5.15
N ILE A 53 -7.37 -10.91 -4.43
CA ILE A 53 -8.75 -10.81 -3.96
C ILE A 53 -9.55 -10.09 -5.04
N GLU A 54 -10.69 -10.65 -5.41
CA GLU A 54 -11.71 -10.00 -6.22
C GLU A 54 -12.81 -9.38 -5.34
N TYR A 55 -13.23 -8.17 -5.66
CA TYR A 55 -14.33 -7.47 -4.99
C TYR A 55 -14.92 -6.39 -5.90
N ALA A 56 -16.18 -6.03 -5.66
CA ALA A 56 -16.87 -5.00 -6.43
C ALA A 56 -16.19 -3.63 -6.25
N GLY A 57 -15.96 -2.91 -7.35
CA GLY A 57 -15.31 -1.61 -7.33
C GLY A 57 -13.77 -1.64 -7.32
N LYS A 58 -13.14 -2.83 -7.40
CA LYS A 58 -11.68 -2.93 -7.56
C LYS A 58 -11.24 -2.25 -8.86
N ARG A 59 -10.46 -1.17 -8.76
CA ARG A 59 -9.94 -0.45 -9.93
C ARG A 59 -8.58 -1.00 -10.36
N PRO A 60 -8.27 -1.04 -11.67
CA PRO A 60 -6.92 -1.30 -12.14
C PRO A 60 -5.93 -0.30 -11.53
N GLU A 61 -4.72 -0.74 -11.24
CA GLU A 61 -3.67 0.12 -10.68
C GLU A 61 -3.41 1.36 -11.55
N ALA A 62 -3.40 1.19 -12.88
CA ALA A 62 -3.22 2.29 -13.82
C ALA A 62 -4.35 3.35 -13.70
N ALA A 63 -5.58 2.94 -13.43
CA ALA A 63 -6.68 3.88 -13.24
C ALA A 63 -6.47 4.71 -11.97
N ILE A 64 -6.08 4.06 -10.87
CA ILE A 64 -5.76 4.71 -9.59
C ILE A 64 -4.64 5.74 -9.77
N LEU A 65 -3.54 5.37 -10.42
CA LEU A 65 -2.39 6.26 -10.62
C LEU A 65 -2.71 7.45 -11.55
N ASN A 66 -3.59 7.24 -12.54
CA ASN A 66 -4.02 8.32 -13.44
C ASN A 66 -4.88 9.37 -12.73
N GLU A 67 -5.64 9.00 -11.69
CA GLU A 67 -6.40 9.96 -10.88
C GLU A 67 -5.50 10.99 -10.21
N ALA A 68 -4.28 10.62 -9.77
CA ALA A 68 -3.32 11.59 -9.24
C ALA A 68 -3.02 12.72 -10.24
N SER A 69 -2.95 12.40 -11.53
CA SER A 69 -2.67 13.36 -12.59
C SER A 69 -3.92 14.18 -12.97
N ALA A 70 -5.10 13.54 -13.00
CA ALA A 70 -6.35 14.18 -13.40
C ALA A 70 -6.81 15.28 -12.43
N PHE A 71 -6.56 15.12 -11.13
CA PHE A 71 -6.92 16.11 -10.11
C PHE A 71 -5.84 17.18 -9.88
N GLY A 72 -4.81 17.24 -10.75
CA GLY A 72 -3.87 18.36 -10.85
C GLY A 72 -3.38 18.91 -9.51
N GLY A 73 -2.56 18.13 -8.78
CA GLY A 73 -1.93 18.60 -7.53
C GLY A 73 -2.91 19.19 -6.52
N GLY A 74 -4.13 18.62 -6.45
CA GLY A 74 -5.27 19.16 -5.72
C GLY A 74 -4.91 19.63 -4.30
N SER A 75 -5.10 20.92 -4.07
CA SER A 75 -4.78 21.67 -2.86
C SER A 75 -3.29 21.67 -2.45
N PRO A 76 -2.68 22.86 -2.27
CA PRO A 76 -1.35 22.94 -1.70
C PRO A 76 -1.31 22.24 -0.35
N LEU A 77 -0.20 21.56 -0.06
CA LEU A 77 0.01 20.87 1.21
C LEU A 77 -0.29 21.82 2.38
N GLN A 78 -1.25 21.44 3.23
CA GLN A 78 -1.48 22.13 4.50
C GLN A 78 -0.44 21.65 5.51
N LEU A 79 0.70 22.32 5.51
CA LEU A 79 1.78 22.03 6.44
C LEU A 79 1.47 22.66 7.78
N GLU A 80 1.38 21.83 8.82
CA GLU A 80 1.21 22.33 10.17
C GLU A 80 2.55 22.81 10.74
N ARG A 81 3.63 22.04 10.51
CA ARG A 81 4.95 22.32 11.10
C ARG A 81 6.12 21.82 10.26
N TYR A 82 7.21 22.56 10.36
CA TYR A 82 8.57 22.16 10.02
C TYR A 82 9.40 22.06 11.30
N PHE A 83 10.24 21.03 11.43
CA PHE A 83 11.26 21.00 12.47
C PHE A 83 12.48 20.21 11.99
N GLU A 84 13.67 20.62 12.40
CA GLU A 84 14.90 19.90 12.07
C GLU A 84 15.06 18.66 12.97
N GLY A 85 15.75 17.63 12.48
CA GLY A 85 16.00 16.43 13.26
C GLY A 85 17.13 16.67 14.26
N GLY A 86 16.88 16.45 15.56
CA GLY A 86 17.94 16.37 16.56
C GLY A 86 18.69 15.03 16.51
N LYS A 87 19.95 15.00 16.96
CA LYS A 87 20.68 13.73 17.14
C LYS A 87 20.09 12.98 18.33
N ILE A 88 19.60 11.76 18.12
CA ILE A 88 19.11 10.91 19.21
C ILE A 88 20.32 10.47 20.05
N SER A 89 20.48 11.07 21.22
CA SER A 89 21.36 10.54 22.27
C SER A 89 20.55 9.74 23.28
N LYS A 90 21.15 8.69 23.84
CA LYS A 90 20.50 7.75 24.76
C LYS A 90 19.98 8.52 26.00
N GLY A 91 18.65 8.55 26.20
CA GLY A 91 18.01 9.20 27.36
C GLY A 91 17.40 10.59 27.10
N MET A 92 17.38 11.11 25.87
CA MET A 92 16.65 12.34 25.54
C MET A 92 15.13 12.12 25.39
N SER A 93 14.33 13.03 25.95
CA SER A 93 12.89 13.09 25.68
C SER A 93 12.63 13.80 24.34
N GLN A 94 11.53 13.44 23.66
CA GLN A 94 11.13 14.04 22.38
C GLN A 94 11.08 15.58 22.45
N LEU A 95 10.58 16.11 23.57
CA LEU A 95 10.53 17.54 23.90
C LEU A 95 11.89 18.26 23.95
N LYS A 96 12.96 17.58 24.37
CA LYS A 96 14.32 18.15 24.36
C LYS A 96 14.94 18.11 22.98
N LEU A 97 14.66 17.07 22.21
CA LEU A 97 15.10 16.91 20.83
C LEU A 97 14.57 18.03 19.92
N PHE A 98 13.32 18.48 20.15
CA PHE A 98 12.71 19.64 19.49
C PHE A 98 13.32 21.00 19.87
N LYS A 99 13.97 21.11 21.04
CA LYS A 99 14.60 22.35 21.48
C LYS A 99 16.02 22.50 20.93
N GLU A 100 16.75 21.39 20.83
CA GLU A 100 18.13 21.37 20.33
C GLU A 100 18.22 21.50 18.80
N SER A 101 17.14 21.19 18.07
CA SER A 101 17.08 21.33 16.61
C SER A 101 16.97 22.78 16.11
N GLN A 102 17.21 23.79 16.96
CA GLN A 102 17.20 25.20 16.55
C GLN A 102 18.60 25.75 16.18
N GLU A 103 19.69 24.98 16.37
CA GLU A 103 21.05 25.55 16.36
C GLU A 103 22.04 24.99 15.31
N GLN A 104 21.66 24.12 14.34
CA GLN A 104 22.63 23.68 13.31
C GLN A 104 22.05 23.50 11.88
N PRO A 105 22.40 24.37 10.92
CA PRO A 105 21.88 24.32 9.56
C PRO A 105 22.80 23.50 8.65
N ASP A 106 22.49 22.21 8.43
CA ASP A 106 23.25 21.40 7.44
C ASP A 106 22.41 20.32 6.70
N SER A 107 21.08 20.35 6.82
CA SER A 107 20.20 19.37 6.15
C SER A 107 19.28 20.05 5.13
N ASN A 108 19.32 19.61 3.86
CA ASN A 108 18.34 19.96 2.82
C ASN A 108 16.93 19.33 3.09
N TRP A 109 16.78 18.61 4.20
CA TRP A 109 15.54 17.97 4.63
C TRP A 109 15.09 18.50 5.99
N CYS A 110 13.78 18.75 6.11
CA CYS A 110 13.12 19.09 7.37
C CYS A 110 12.04 18.02 7.66
N ASN A 111 11.81 17.72 8.95
CA ASN A 111 10.68 16.88 9.33
C ASN A 111 9.37 17.64 9.08
N LEU A 112 8.35 16.92 8.62
CA LEU A 112 7.07 17.48 8.20
C LEU A 112 5.95 16.89 9.04
N ILE A 113 5.04 17.75 9.49
CA ILE A 113 3.70 17.36 9.95
C ILE A 113 2.71 17.97 8.97
N VAL A 114 1.94 17.11 8.30
CA VAL A 114 0.99 17.50 7.27
C VAL A 114 -0.41 17.17 7.75
N GLN A 115 -1.31 18.15 7.67
CA GLN A 115 -2.71 17.98 7.98
C GLN A 115 -3.52 17.83 6.70
N GLY A 116 -4.53 16.96 6.73
CA GLY A 116 -5.45 16.74 5.63
C GLY A 116 -5.67 15.26 5.34
N ASP A 117 -6.28 14.99 4.20
CA ASP A 117 -6.48 13.63 3.72
C ASP A 117 -5.14 13.01 3.28
N ASN A 118 -4.84 11.83 3.84
CA ASN A 118 -3.58 11.15 3.59
C ASN A 118 -3.44 10.65 2.14
N LEU A 119 -4.54 10.33 1.46
CA LEU A 119 -4.50 9.90 0.07
C LEU A 119 -4.11 11.07 -0.83
N GLN A 120 -4.62 12.27 -0.56
CA GLN A 120 -4.18 13.47 -1.27
C GLN A 120 -2.69 13.76 -1.05
N PHE A 121 -2.20 13.63 0.19
CA PHE A 121 -0.77 13.76 0.48
C PHE A 121 0.08 12.74 -0.30
N LEU A 122 -0.36 11.48 -0.36
CA LEU A 122 0.32 10.43 -1.11
C LEU A 122 0.33 10.70 -2.61
N LYS A 123 -0.76 11.22 -3.18
CA LYS A 123 -0.83 11.68 -4.59
C LYS A 123 0.20 12.79 -4.84
N THR A 124 0.31 13.78 -3.95
CA THR A 124 1.32 14.85 -4.05
C THR A 124 2.75 14.30 -3.99
N CYS A 125 3.03 13.38 -3.06
CA CYS A 125 4.33 12.68 -3.00
C CYS A 125 4.63 11.91 -4.28
N TYR A 126 3.65 11.22 -4.84
CA TYR A 126 3.79 10.45 -6.07
C TYR A 126 4.00 11.33 -7.31
N LEU A 127 3.34 12.50 -7.40
CA LEU A 127 3.52 13.43 -8.51
C LEU A 127 4.92 14.06 -8.52
N ASN A 128 5.55 14.22 -7.35
CA ASN A 128 6.91 14.76 -7.21
C ASN A 128 7.07 16.17 -7.81
N GLN A 129 6.05 17.01 -7.66
CA GLN A 129 6.00 18.37 -8.22
C GLN A 129 6.03 19.47 -7.16
N ASP A 130 5.57 19.17 -5.95
CA ASP A 130 5.49 20.14 -4.86
C ASP A 130 6.90 20.60 -4.44
N PRO A 131 7.18 21.93 -4.39
CA PRO A 131 8.52 22.45 -4.14
C PRO A 131 9.19 21.98 -2.84
N ILE A 132 8.39 21.59 -1.83
CA ILE A 132 8.90 21.23 -0.51
C ILE A 132 9.45 19.81 -0.53
N ILE A 133 8.75 18.90 -1.20
CA ILE A 133 9.04 17.45 -1.19
C ILE A 133 9.61 16.91 -2.51
N LYS A 134 9.63 17.73 -3.55
CA LYS A 134 10.18 17.38 -4.87
C LYS A 134 11.61 16.86 -4.73
N ASP A 135 11.85 15.70 -5.34
CA ASP A 135 13.10 14.94 -5.38
C ASP A 135 13.61 14.45 -4.01
N LYS A 136 12.79 14.63 -2.96
CA LYS A 136 13.11 14.25 -1.58
C LYS A 136 12.30 13.06 -1.07
N VAL A 137 11.09 12.81 -1.59
CA VAL A 137 10.19 11.75 -1.08
C VAL A 137 10.04 10.58 -2.06
N LYS A 138 9.66 10.81 -3.31
CA LYS A 138 9.36 9.72 -4.27
C LYS A 138 10.58 8.81 -4.49
N GLY A 139 10.43 7.52 -4.21
CA GLY A 139 11.51 6.53 -4.31
C GLY A 139 12.65 6.73 -3.31
N LYS A 140 12.44 7.51 -2.24
CA LYS A 140 13.48 7.86 -1.25
C LYS A 140 13.13 7.44 0.17
N VAL A 141 11.87 7.09 0.45
CA VAL A 141 11.43 6.71 1.80
C VAL A 141 12.05 5.37 2.20
N LYS A 142 12.78 5.34 3.33
CA LYS A 142 13.45 4.12 3.83
C LYS A 142 12.55 3.23 4.68
N LEU A 143 11.62 3.83 5.42
CA LEU A 143 10.73 3.11 6.30
C LEU A 143 9.37 3.78 6.31
N ILE A 144 8.33 2.97 6.15
CA ILE A 144 6.93 3.36 6.31
C ILE A 144 6.37 2.51 7.44
N TYR A 145 5.71 3.13 8.40
CA TYR A 145 4.87 2.44 9.37
C TYR A 145 3.48 3.03 9.30
N ILE A 146 2.47 2.18 9.15
CA ILE A 146 1.06 2.58 9.18
C ILE A 146 0.27 1.69 10.13
N ASP A 147 -0.66 2.33 10.81
CA ASP A 147 -1.66 1.70 11.67
C ASP A 147 -3.04 2.15 11.16
N PRO A 148 -3.47 1.62 9.99
CA PRO A 148 -4.75 2.01 9.42
C PRO A 148 -5.87 1.68 10.40
N PRO A 149 -6.95 2.49 10.45
CA PRO A 149 -8.06 2.19 11.34
C PRO A 149 -8.54 0.78 11.06
N PHE A 150 -8.59 -0.04 12.11
CA PHE A 150 -9.30 -1.31 12.06
C PHE A 150 -10.74 -1.00 11.63
N ALA A 151 -11.39 -1.87 10.86
CA ALA A 151 -12.80 -1.72 10.50
C ALA A 151 -13.68 -1.85 11.77
N THR A 152 -13.59 -0.85 12.64
CA THR A 152 -14.24 -0.67 13.94
C THR A 152 -15.06 0.60 13.87
N ARG A 153 -15.87 0.74 12.81
CA ARG A 153 -17.17 1.34 13.04
C ARG A 153 -17.96 0.30 13.80
N SER A 154 -18.50 0.70 14.92
CA SER A 154 -19.31 -0.07 15.85
C SER A 154 -20.58 -0.72 15.27
N ASP A 155 -20.79 -0.77 13.94
CA ASP A 155 -22.13 -0.90 13.35
C ASP A 155 -22.20 -1.76 12.06
N PHE A 156 -21.51 -2.90 12.00
CA PHE A 156 -22.09 -4.05 11.28
C PHE A 156 -23.22 -4.59 12.18
N ALA A 157 -24.33 -3.84 12.28
CA ALA A 157 -25.43 -4.13 13.19
C ALA A 157 -26.13 -5.45 12.78
N THR A 158 -25.54 -6.57 13.17
CA THR A 158 -26.18 -7.88 13.11
C THR A 158 -27.17 -7.96 14.27
N LYS A 159 -28.40 -7.52 14.00
CA LYS A 159 -29.55 -8.28 14.51
C LYS A 159 -29.71 -9.47 13.57
N GLU A 160 -29.33 -10.63 14.09
CA GLU A 160 -29.64 -11.98 13.61
C GLU A 160 -29.74 -12.22 12.09
N GLY A 161 -28.71 -12.86 11.53
CA GLY A 161 -28.87 -13.87 10.48
C GLY A 161 -28.67 -13.46 9.03
N GLU A 162 -28.60 -12.17 8.70
CA GLU A 162 -28.37 -11.71 7.32
C GLU A 162 -27.15 -10.80 7.25
N ASP A 163 -26.05 -11.30 6.68
CA ASP A 163 -24.97 -10.44 6.18
C ASP A 163 -25.59 -9.53 5.10
N SER A 164 -25.90 -8.29 5.47
CA SER A 164 -26.63 -7.38 4.61
C SER A 164 -25.75 -7.02 3.40
N TYR A 165 -26.38 -6.81 2.24
CA TYR A 165 -25.68 -6.40 1.02
C TYR A 165 -24.81 -5.14 1.24
N SER A 166 -25.24 -4.25 2.14
CA SER A 166 -24.49 -3.08 2.63
C SER A 166 -23.16 -3.44 3.26
N ASP A 167 -23.09 -4.45 4.12
CA ASP A 167 -21.87 -4.83 4.84
C ASP A 167 -20.77 -5.31 3.89
N LYS A 168 -21.17 -5.99 2.81
CA LYS A 168 -20.25 -6.44 1.75
C LYS A 168 -19.71 -5.27 0.93
N ILE A 169 -20.54 -4.27 0.64
CA ILE A 169 -20.14 -3.04 -0.06
C ILE A 169 -19.14 -2.26 0.80
N GLU A 170 -19.45 -2.02 2.07
CA GLU A 170 -18.57 -1.27 2.97
C GLU A 170 -17.19 -1.93 3.12
N ARG A 171 -17.14 -3.27 3.16
CA ARG A 171 -15.88 -4.01 3.18
C ARG A 171 -15.08 -3.85 1.88
N ALA A 172 -15.74 -3.95 0.73
CA ALA A 172 -15.08 -3.78 -0.56
C ALA A 172 -14.52 -2.37 -0.72
N GLU A 173 -15.29 -1.34 -0.35
CA GLU A 173 -14.86 0.06 -0.34
C GLU A 173 -13.67 0.29 0.59
N PHE A 174 -13.69 -0.29 1.79
CA PHE A 174 -12.57 -0.20 2.71
C PHE A 174 -11.30 -0.86 2.14
N ILE A 175 -11.42 -2.06 1.57
CA ILE A 175 -10.29 -2.77 0.96
C ILE A 175 -9.70 -1.94 -0.19
N GLU A 176 -10.53 -1.38 -1.07
CA GLU A 176 -10.09 -0.51 -2.15
C GLU A 176 -9.39 0.75 -1.63
N SER A 177 -9.94 1.36 -0.57
CA SER A 177 -9.38 2.55 0.08
C SER A 177 -7.98 2.30 0.65
N ILE A 178 -7.74 1.12 1.24
CA ILE A 178 -6.40 0.71 1.71
C ILE A 178 -5.48 0.37 0.53
N ARG A 179 -5.98 -0.37 -0.46
CA ARG A 179 -5.23 -0.74 -1.67
C ARG A 179 -4.71 0.48 -2.41
N GLU A 180 -5.54 1.50 -2.63
CA GLU A 180 -5.16 2.75 -3.28
C GLU A 180 -3.96 3.41 -2.57
N ARG A 181 -3.99 3.49 -1.23
CA ARG A 181 -2.89 4.06 -0.44
C ARG A 181 -1.64 3.21 -0.53
N LEU A 182 -1.76 1.89 -0.45
CA LEU A 182 -0.62 0.97 -0.53
C LEU A 182 0.12 1.06 -1.88
N ILE A 183 -0.61 1.27 -2.99
CA ILE A 183 0.01 1.51 -4.31
C ILE A 183 0.91 2.75 -4.27
N TYR A 184 0.40 3.87 -3.75
CA TYR A 184 1.21 5.09 -3.64
C TYR A 184 2.37 4.92 -2.66
N LEU A 185 2.15 4.24 -1.53
CA LEU A 185 3.19 3.96 -0.53
C LEU A 185 4.34 3.13 -1.14
N ARG A 186 4.04 2.14 -1.98
CA ARG A 186 5.05 1.36 -2.72
C ARG A 186 5.90 2.26 -3.61
N ASP A 187 5.27 3.19 -4.33
CA ASP A 187 5.98 4.04 -5.30
C ASP A 187 6.85 5.11 -4.65
N ILE A 188 6.49 5.60 -3.46
CA ILE A 188 7.34 6.53 -2.70
C ILE A 188 8.48 5.83 -1.95
N LEU A 189 8.35 4.54 -1.67
CA LEU A 189 9.35 3.74 -0.97
C LEU A 189 10.62 3.59 -1.84
N ALA A 190 11.79 3.68 -1.22
CA ALA A 190 13.07 3.38 -1.86
C ALA A 190 13.20 1.88 -2.16
N GLU A 191 14.05 1.49 -3.11
CA GLU A 191 14.28 0.08 -3.48
C GLU A 191 14.76 -0.77 -2.29
N ASP A 192 15.56 -0.19 -1.39
CA ASP A 192 16.02 -0.80 -0.14
C ASP A 192 15.12 -0.46 1.07
N GLY A 193 13.96 0.12 0.81
CA GLY A 193 13.00 0.54 1.83
C GLY A 193 12.11 -0.60 2.34
N SER A 194 11.48 -0.35 3.48
CA SER A 194 10.57 -1.27 4.17
C SER A 194 9.25 -0.62 4.54
N ILE A 195 8.19 -1.42 4.58
CA ILE A 195 6.88 -1.02 5.10
C ILE A 195 6.40 -2.00 6.17
N TYR A 196 5.82 -1.44 7.23
CA TYR A 196 5.23 -2.13 8.36
C TYR A 196 3.75 -1.72 8.47
N VAL A 197 2.86 -2.70 8.43
CA VAL A 197 1.41 -2.47 8.48
C VAL A 197 0.82 -3.21 9.68
N HIS A 198 0.37 -2.46 10.68
CA HIS A 198 -0.24 -3.00 11.89
C HIS A 198 -1.74 -3.24 11.68
N LEU A 199 -2.20 -4.47 11.93
CA LEU A 199 -3.54 -4.95 11.62
C LEU A 199 -4.10 -5.83 12.73
N ASP A 200 -5.41 -5.72 12.94
CA ASP A 200 -6.16 -6.63 13.79
C ASP A 200 -6.50 -7.94 13.05
N GLN A 201 -7.02 -8.91 13.80
CA GLN A 201 -7.45 -10.20 13.25
C GLN A 201 -8.56 -10.11 12.17
N LYS A 202 -9.27 -8.99 12.07
CA LYS A 202 -10.42 -8.86 11.15
C LYS A 202 -9.96 -8.56 9.72
N MET A 203 -8.95 -7.71 9.59
CA MET A 203 -8.49 -7.21 8.30
C MET A 203 -7.11 -7.73 7.89
N SER A 204 -6.35 -8.32 8.81
CA SER A 204 -5.02 -8.86 8.54
C SER A 204 -4.96 -9.73 7.28
N HIS A 205 -5.84 -10.73 7.17
CA HIS A 205 -5.81 -11.65 6.03
C HIS A 205 -6.14 -10.99 4.69
N TYR A 206 -7.10 -10.06 4.67
CA TYR A 206 -7.47 -9.34 3.45
C TYR A 206 -6.33 -8.41 3.01
N VAL A 207 -5.80 -7.61 3.94
CA VAL A 207 -4.72 -6.68 3.64
C VAL A 207 -3.44 -7.44 3.28
N LYS A 208 -3.17 -8.61 3.87
CA LYS A 208 -2.02 -9.46 3.50
C LYS A 208 -2.03 -9.83 2.02
N ILE A 209 -3.18 -10.26 1.49
CA ILE A 209 -3.27 -10.65 0.07
C ILE A 209 -3.16 -9.41 -0.83
N ILE A 210 -3.73 -8.27 -0.42
CA ILE A 210 -3.54 -7.00 -1.14
C ILE A 210 -2.06 -6.57 -1.14
N MET A 211 -1.34 -6.74 -0.03
CA MET A 211 0.08 -6.46 0.03
C MET A 211 0.89 -7.43 -0.86
N ASP A 212 0.52 -8.72 -0.91
CA ASP A 212 1.13 -9.68 -1.85
C ASP A 212 0.90 -9.28 -3.32
N GLU A 213 -0.28 -8.77 -3.66
CA GLU A 213 -0.60 -8.26 -4.99
C GLU A 213 0.23 -7.01 -5.35
N ILE A 214 0.39 -6.07 -4.42
CA ILE A 214 1.03 -4.78 -4.68
C ILE A 214 2.56 -4.85 -4.60
N PHE A 215 3.09 -5.49 -3.56
CA PHE A 215 4.52 -5.56 -3.27
C PHE A 215 5.17 -6.84 -3.79
N GLY A 216 4.40 -7.86 -4.14
CA GLY A 216 4.91 -9.19 -4.46
C GLY A 216 5.07 -10.05 -3.20
N LYS A 217 4.65 -11.31 -3.29
CA LYS A 217 4.71 -12.27 -2.18
C LYS A 217 6.14 -12.53 -1.72
N GLU A 218 7.10 -12.52 -2.64
CA GLU A 218 8.54 -12.68 -2.40
C GLU A 218 9.15 -11.54 -1.57
N ASN A 219 8.45 -10.41 -1.53
CA ASN A 219 8.85 -9.24 -0.76
C ASN A 219 8.26 -9.21 0.65
N PHE A 220 7.38 -10.16 0.98
CA PHE A 220 6.99 -10.42 2.37
C PHE A 220 8.19 -10.95 3.16
N LYS A 221 8.51 -10.31 4.29
CA LYS A 221 9.67 -10.66 5.12
C LYS A 221 9.30 -11.31 6.43
N ASN A 222 8.30 -10.78 7.12
CA ASN A 222 7.87 -11.36 8.39
C ASN A 222 6.46 -10.93 8.82
N GLU A 223 5.87 -11.74 9.70
CA GLU A 223 4.71 -11.39 10.51
C GLU A 223 5.18 -11.21 11.95
N ILE A 224 5.07 -9.99 12.48
CA ILE A 224 5.43 -9.68 13.85
C ILE A 224 4.16 -9.73 14.70
N VAL A 225 4.15 -10.61 15.70
CA VAL A 225 3.01 -10.71 16.64
C VAL A 225 3.16 -9.64 17.72
N TRP A 226 2.22 -8.70 17.75
CA TRP A 226 2.16 -7.63 18.73
C TRP A 226 1.20 -7.99 19.86
N GLN A 227 1.73 -8.32 21.04
CA GLN A 227 0.91 -8.62 22.21
C GLN A 227 0.31 -7.34 22.80
N LYS A 228 -1.02 -7.20 22.73
CA LYS A 228 -1.76 -6.06 23.29
C LYS A 228 -2.16 -6.26 24.75
N LEU A 229 -2.35 -7.50 25.18
CA LEU A 229 -2.82 -7.83 26.53
C LEU A 229 -1.90 -8.89 27.17
N THR A 230 -1.49 -8.64 28.40
CA THR A 230 -0.61 -9.54 29.18
C THR A 230 -1.29 -10.85 29.56
N SER A 231 -2.62 -10.88 29.65
CA SER A 231 -3.37 -12.08 30.02
C SER A 231 -4.76 -12.09 29.41
N ALA A 232 -5.25 -13.30 29.13
CA ALA A 232 -6.63 -13.54 28.76
C ALA A 232 -7.58 -13.10 29.89
N LYS A 233 -8.73 -12.52 29.55
CA LYS A 233 -9.77 -12.26 30.56
C LYS A 233 -10.26 -13.60 31.13
N PRO A 234 -10.17 -13.85 32.44
CA PRO A 234 -10.42 -15.17 33.04
C PRO A 234 -11.86 -15.70 32.91
N GLN A 235 -12.81 -14.86 32.50
CA GLN A 235 -14.23 -15.22 32.31
C GLN A 235 -14.67 -15.20 30.83
N SER A 236 -13.74 -15.19 29.88
CA SER A 236 -14.11 -15.23 28.47
C SER A 236 -14.76 -16.57 28.10
N LYS A 237 -15.90 -16.54 27.41
CA LYS A 237 -16.53 -17.73 26.81
C LYS A 237 -15.90 -18.14 25.48
N THR A 238 -14.96 -17.34 24.98
CA THR A 238 -14.29 -17.52 23.68
C THR A 238 -12.78 -17.35 23.81
N TYR A 239 -12.04 -17.73 22.76
CA TYR A 239 -10.61 -17.48 22.71
C TYR A 239 -10.32 -15.98 22.83
N PRO A 240 -9.36 -15.61 23.69
CA PRO A 240 -9.05 -14.22 23.97
C PRO A 240 -8.27 -13.62 22.78
N ASN A 241 -8.75 -12.50 22.25
CA ASN A 241 -7.99 -11.69 21.31
C ASN A 241 -6.98 -10.84 22.10
N ILE A 242 -5.74 -11.32 22.18
CA ILE A 242 -4.66 -10.69 22.96
C ILE A 242 -3.54 -10.10 22.10
N HIS A 243 -3.58 -10.30 20.79
CA HIS A 243 -2.53 -9.86 19.88
C HIS A 243 -3.10 -9.25 18.61
N ASP A 244 -2.28 -8.41 17.99
CA ASP A 244 -2.39 -7.97 16.60
C ASP A 244 -1.17 -8.44 15.83
N VAL A 245 -1.19 -8.23 14.52
CA VAL A 245 -0.07 -8.57 13.64
C VAL A 245 0.47 -7.32 12.97
N ILE A 246 1.78 -7.29 12.76
CA ILE A 246 2.44 -6.27 11.96
C ILE A 246 3.12 -6.98 10.79
N PHE A 247 2.64 -6.74 9.58
CA PHE A 247 3.27 -7.28 8.39
C PHE A 247 4.46 -6.43 7.98
N PHE A 248 5.57 -7.09 7.71
CA PHE A 248 6.80 -6.48 7.24
C PHE A 248 7.05 -6.89 5.79
N TYR A 249 7.10 -5.90 4.89
CA TYR A 249 7.52 -6.04 3.49
C TYR A 249 8.73 -5.15 3.19
N SER A 250 9.53 -5.55 2.21
CA SER A 250 10.48 -4.66 1.54
C SER A 250 9.98 -4.28 0.14
N LYS A 251 10.57 -3.24 -0.47
CA LYS A 251 10.31 -2.94 -1.89
C LYS A 251 11.08 -3.87 -2.82
N GLY A 252 12.40 -3.99 -2.58
CA GLY A 252 13.29 -4.86 -3.33
C GLY A 252 13.96 -5.91 -2.45
N PHE A 253 14.86 -6.69 -3.04
CA PHE A 253 15.56 -7.79 -2.37
C PHE A 253 16.62 -7.33 -1.36
N ASN A 254 17.22 -6.15 -1.57
CA ASN A 254 18.35 -5.65 -0.79
C ASN A 254 17.91 -4.76 0.37
N ASN A 255 17.06 -5.26 1.27
CA ASN A 255 16.75 -4.52 2.49
C ASN A 255 17.88 -4.69 3.53
N SER A 256 18.22 -3.61 4.22
CA SER A 256 19.16 -3.67 5.34
C SER A 256 18.39 -3.75 6.64
N PHE A 257 18.38 -4.92 7.28
CA PHE A 257 17.88 -5.05 8.65
C PHE A 257 19.01 -4.68 9.62
N ILE A 258 18.84 -3.58 10.36
CA ILE A 258 19.79 -3.14 11.38
C ILE A 258 19.33 -3.73 12.72
N PRO A 259 20.04 -4.71 13.28
CA PRO A 259 19.64 -5.32 14.54
C PRO A 259 19.75 -4.32 15.68
N GLN A 260 18.62 -3.99 16.32
CA GLN A 260 18.58 -3.17 17.52
C GLN A 260 18.83 -4.06 18.75
N PHE A 261 20.02 -4.65 18.86
CA PHE A 261 20.39 -5.36 20.08
C PHE A 261 20.82 -4.36 21.14
N VAL A 262 20.11 -4.35 22.27
CA VAL A 262 20.72 -3.92 23.54
C VAL A 262 21.17 -5.21 24.23
N PRO A 263 22.43 -5.32 24.67
CA PRO A 263 22.84 -6.44 25.52
C PRO A 263 21.85 -6.57 26.67
N LYS A 264 21.34 -7.78 26.90
CA LYS A 264 20.53 -8.06 28.10
C LYS A 264 21.44 -7.78 29.30
N SER A 265 21.21 -6.69 30.02
CA SER A 265 21.85 -6.48 31.31
C SER A 265 21.31 -7.57 32.25
N GLU A 266 22.22 -8.37 32.77
CA GLU A 266 21.94 -9.35 33.84
C GLU A 266 21.39 -8.68 35.10
#